data_AF-A0A950CV01-F1
#
_entry.id   AF-A0A950CV01-F1
#
_cell.length_a   1.000
_cell.length_b   1.000
_cell.length_c   1.000
_cell.angle_alpha   90.00
_cell.angle_beta   90.00
_cell.angle_gamma   90.00
#
_symmetry.space_group_name_H-M   'P 1'
#
loop_
_entity.id
_entity.type
_entity.pdbx_description
1 polymer ?
#
loop_
_entity_poly.entity_id
_entity_poly.type
_entity_poly.pdbx_seq_one_letter_code
_entity_poly.pdbx_strand_id
1 'polypeptide(L)'
;AASAALALSSVHALITVGKPTMGAVGDFIGAHKALAGAFAICALGIVLMGDAGRTPLLALGIFFYAFMLATPIALVPVILLEIAGSRSLGTLFGLLFFVQTIGAAIGPIIVGWVFDITGSYIAGYTLSAAIFFGAAVSILGCSEVYNPATAGVIAASD
;
A
#
# COMPACT_ATOMS: atom_id res chain seq x y z
N ALA A 1 19.60 9.54 -19.49
CA ALA A 1 18.75 8.34 -19.66
C ALA A 1 19.21 7.18 -18.75
N ALA A 2 20.48 6.74 -18.83
CA ALA A 2 20.99 5.62 -18.03
C ALA A 2 20.80 5.79 -16.50
N SER A 3 21.07 6.99 -15.95
CA SER A 3 20.95 7.25 -14.52
C SER A 3 19.51 7.18 -13.98
N ALA A 4 18.53 7.62 -14.77
CA ALA A 4 17.11 7.55 -14.40
C ALA A 4 16.58 6.11 -14.48
N ALA A 5 16.99 5.36 -15.51
CA ALA A 5 16.66 3.94 -15.63
C ALA A 5 17.21 3.14 -14.44
N LEU A 6 18.47 3.39 -14.05
CA LEU A 6 19.08 2.75 -12.87
C LEU A 6 18.34 3.08 -11.58
N ALA A 7 17.92 4.33 -11.39
CA ALA A 7 17.13 4.73 -10.22
C ALA A 7 15.79 3.98 -10.18
N LEU A 8 15.06 3.91 -11.29
CA LEU A 8 13.80 3.17 -11.37
C LEU A 8 14.01 1.66 -11.13
N SER A 9 15.03 1.05 -11.74
CA SER A 9 15.38 -0.35 -11.50
C SER A 9 15.70 -0.63 -10.03
N SER A 10 16.42 0.29 -9.37
CA SER A 10 16.74 0.15 -7.95
C SER A 10 15.46 0.13 -7.08
N VAL A 11 14.52 1.04 -7.33
CA VAL A 11 13.22 1.09 -6.63
C VAL A 11 12.44 -0.21 -6.82
N HIS A 12 12.39 -0.74 -8.04
CA HIS A 12 11.68 -2.00 -8.32
C HIS A 12 12.38 -3.22 -7.69
N ALA A 13 13.70 -3.21 -7.61
CA ALA A 13 14.45 -4.23 -6.89
C ALA A 13 14.10 -4.21 -5.39
N LEU A 14 14.03 -3.02 -4.78
CA LEU A 14 13.60 -2.86 -3.40
C LEU A 14 12.17 -3.38 -3.15
N ILE A 15 11.23 -3.07 -4.05
CA ILE A 15 9.86 -3.61 -3.97
C ILE A 15 9.87 -5.14 -4.02
N THR A 16 10.70 -5.72 -4.88
CA THR A 16 10.79 -7.18 -5.05
C THR A 16 11.30 -7.86 -3.78
N VAL A 17 12.31 -7.27 -3.12
CA VAL A 17 12.85 -7.76 -1.84
C VAL A 17 11.88 -7.50 -0.66
N GLY A 18 11.11 -6.41 -0.72
CA GLY A 18 10.09 -6.07 0.27
C GLY A 18 8.97 -7.11 0.38
N LYS A 19 8.64 -7.81 -0.72
CA LYS A 19 7.54 -8.79 -0.76
C LYS A 19 7.73 -9.97 0.21
N PRO A 20 8.81 -10.77 0.11
CA PRO A 20 8.98 -11.92 1.01
C PRO A 20 9.22 -11.49 2.46
N THR A 21 9.89 -10.36 2.67
CA THR A 21 10.17 -9.85 4.03
C THR A 21 8.88 -9.43 4.74
N MET A 22 8.01 -8.66 4.06
CA MET A 22 6.75 -8.22 4.65
C MET A 22 5.69 -9.32 4.69
N GLY A 23 5.76 -10.32 3.81
CA GLY A 23 4.99 -11.56 3.94
C GLY A 23 5.32 -12.28 5.25
N ALA A 24 6.61 -12.52 5.51
CA ALA A 24 7.05 -13.14 6.76
C ALA A 24 6.67 -12.32 8.00
N VAL A 25 6.79 -10.99 7.94
CA VAL A 25 6.33 -10.11 9.03
C VAL A 25 4.82 -10.25 9.25
N GLY A 26 4.03 -10.30 8.18
CA GLY A 26 2.58 -10.52 8.23
C GLY A 26 2.19 -11.82 8.93
N ASP A 27 2.98 -12.88 8.72
CA ASP A 27 2.76 -14.18 9.38
C ASP A 27 2.98 -14.12 10.91
N PHE A 28 3.83 -13.21 11.40
CA PHE A 28 4.11 -13.08 12.84
C PHE A 28 3.14 -12.17 13.60
N ILE A 29 2.71 -11.06 12.99
CA ILE A 29 1.90 -10.02 13.68
C ILE A 29 0.44 -9.97 13.21
N GLY A 30 0.08 -10.78 12.22
CA GLY A 30 -1.23 -10.79 11.57
C GLY A 30 -1.30 -9.85 10.37
N ALA A 31 -1.98 -10.29 9.30
CA ALA A 31 -2.02 -9.61 8.01
C ALA A 31 -2.58 -8.18 8.11
N HIS A 32 -3.66 -7.98 8.87
CA HIS A 32 -4.27 -6.68 9.10
C HIS A 32 -3.31 -5.66 9.74
N LYS A 33 -2.63 -6.05 10.83
CA LYS A 33 -1.69 -5.17 11.54
C LYS A 33 -0.44 -4.88 10.73
N ALA A 34 0.09 -5.88 10.02
CA ALA A 34 1.24 -5.70 9.14
C ALA A 34 0.92 -4.76 7.97
N LEU A 35 -0.26 -4.88 7.35
CA LEU A 35 -0.65 -3.98 6.27
C LEU A 35 -0.89 -2.55 6.76
N ALA A 36 -1.56 -2.38 7.91
CA ALA A 36 -1.75 -1.06 8.52
C ALA A 36 -0.40 -0.40 8.89
N GLY A 37 0.51 -1.16 9.51
CA GLY A 37 1.86 -0.70 9.83
C GLY A 37 2.65 -0.29 8.58
N ALA A 38 2.55 -1.07 7.50
CA ALA A 38 3.22 -0.74 6.24
C ALA A 38 2.70 0.57 5.63
N PHE A 39 1.38 0.80 5.63
CA PHE A 39 0.82 2.07 5.15
C PHE A 39 1.17 3.25 6.05
N ALA A 40 1.27 3.06 7.36
CA ALA A 40 1.78 4.11 8.25
C ALA A 40 3.25 4.45 7.96
N ILE A 41 4.09 3.45 7.67
CA ILE A 41 5.49 3.66 7.28
C ILE A 41 5.58 4.30 5.88
N CYS A 42 4.71 3.95 4.93
CA CYS A 42 4.60 4.65 3.64
C CYS A 42 4.25 6.13 3.83
N ALA A 43 3.28 6.43 4.69
CA ALA A 43 2.90 7.82 4.99
C ALA A 43 4.09 8.60 5.56
N LEU A 44 4.84 8.00 6.50
CA LEU A 44 6.06 8.60 7.04
C LEU A 44 7.11 8.81 5.95
N GLY A 45 7.35 7.82 5.08
CA GLY A 45 8.29 7.93 3.95
C GLY A 45 7.95 9.09 3.01
N ILE A 46 6.66 9.29 2.71
CA ILE A 46 6.18 10.40 1.88
C ILE A 46 6.38 11.75 2.58
N VAL A 47 6.14 11.85 3.88
CA VAL A 47 6.40 13.08 4.65
C VAL A 47 7.88 13.43 4.61
N LEU A 48 8.77 12.44 4.75
CA LEU A 48 10.22 12.63 4.64
C LEU A 48 10.64 13.10 3.23
N MET A 49 9.92 12.71 2.19
CA MET A 49 10.15 13.20 0.82
C MET A 49 9.74 14.65 0.61
N GLY A 50 8.85 15.19 1.45
CA GLY A 50 8.44 16.60 1.39
C GLY A 50 9.56 17.58 1.76
N ASP A 51 10.54 17.15 2.56
CA ASP A 51 11.71 17.95 2.96
C ASP A 51 12.82 17.88 1.89
N ALA A 52 12.56 18.48 0.73
CA ALA A 52 13.45 18.44 -0.43
C ALA A 52 14.83 19.09 -0.21
N GLY A 53 15.02 19.80 0.91
CA GLY A 53 16.27 20.49 1.25
C GLY A 53 17.40 19.57 1.73
N ARG A 54 17.12 18.29 2.05
CA ARG A 54 18.11 17.36 2.61
C ARG A 54 18.11 16.03 1.84
N THR A 55 19.09 15.88 0.95
CA THR A 55 19.35 14.66 0.15
C THR A 55 19.25 13.32 0.93
N PRO A 56 19.77 13.20 2.18
CA PRO A 56 19.65 11.93 2.92
C PRO A 56 18.21 11.60 3.35
N LEU A 57 17.38 12.60 3.66
CA LEU A 57 15.99 12.39 4.07
C LEU A 57 15.12 11.94 2.89
N LEU A 58 15.38 12.50 1.70
CA LEU A 58 14.76 12.05 0.46
C LEU A 58 15.08 10.58 0.17
N ALA A 59 16.36 10.17 0.27
CA ALA A 59 16.76 8.80 0.03
C ALA A 59 16.11 7.82 1.02
N LEU A 60 16.02 8.21 2.30
CA LEU A 60 15.36 7.43 3.34
C LEU A 60 13.85 7.31 3.10
N GLY A 61 13.19 8.40 2.69
CA GLY A 61 11.77 8.40 2.34
C GLY A 61 11.45 7.48 1.16
N ILE A 62 12.27 7.54 0.10
CA ILE A 62 12.16 6.66 -1.08
C ILE A 62 12.35 5.20 -0.67
N PHE A 63 13.35 4.92 0.18
CA PHE A 63 13.60 3.56 0.69
C PHE A 63 12.39 2.99 1.41
N PHE A 64 11.85 3.73 2.40
CA PHE A 64 10.69 3.26 3.17
C PHE A 64 9.46 3.08 2.30
N TYR A 65 9.17 4.06 1.44
CA TYR A 65 8.04 3.99 0.52
C TYR A 65 8.15 2.79 -0.43
N ALA A 66 9.29 2.61 -1.11
CA ALA A 66 9.50 1.52 -2.06
C ALA A 66 9.46 0.15 -1.38
N PHE A 67 10.09 0.02 -0.22
CA PHE A 67 10.15 -1.24 0.51
C PHE A 67 8.77 -1.65 1.04
N MET A 68 7.99 -0.71 1.58
CA MET A 68 6.66 -0.98 2.15
C MET A 68 5.56 -1.14 1.10
N LEU A 69 5.70 -0.54 -0.08
CA LEU A 69 4.75 -0.68 -1.21
C LEU A 69 4.61 -2.13 -1.70
N ALA A 70 5.55 -3.00 -1.33
CA ALA A 70 5.47 -4.43 -1.58
C ALA A 70 4.40 -5.16 -0.75
N THR A 71 4.13 -4.65 0.46
CA THR A 71 3.28 -5.29 1.48
C THR A 71 1.84 -5.54 1.02
N PRO A 72 1.15 -4.57 0.37
CA PRO A 72 -0.22 -4.76 -0.09
C PRO A 72 -0.33 -5.88 -1.13
N ILE A 73 0.71 -6.08 -1.95
CA ILE A 73 0.71 -7.11 -2.99
C ILE A 73 0.70 -8.51 -2.35
N ALA A 74 1.31 -8.68 -1.18
CA ALA A 74 1.35 -9.95 -0.46
C ALA A 74 0.16 -10.15 0.48
N LEU A 75 -0.25 -9.12 1.23
CA LEU A 75 -1.20 -9.27 2.34
C LEU A 75 -2.66 -8.97 1.99
N VAL A 76 -2.95 -8.14 0.98
CA VAL A 76 -4.33 -7.86 0.54
C VAL A 76 -5.09 -9.14 0.16
N PRO A 77 -4.55 -10.10 -0.62
CA PRO A 77 -5.29 -11.31 -0.94
C PRO A 77 -5.56 -12.19 0.30
N VAL A 78 -4.66 -12.19 1.29
CA VAL A 78 -4.86 -12.91 2.57
C VAL A 78 -6.00 -12.28 3.36
N ILE A 79 -5.99 -10.96 3.51
CA ILE A 79 -7.06 -10.22 4.21
C ILE A 79 -8.41 -10.41 3.52
N LEU A 80 -8.46 -10.41 2.18
CA LEU A 80 -9.70 -10.66 1.44
C LEU A 80 -10.24 -12.08 1.66
N LEU A 81 -9.35 -13.08 1.78
CA LEU A 81 -9.74 -14.44 2.15
C LEU A 81 -10.35 -14.47 3.56
N GLU A 82 -9.74 -13.76 4.51
CA GLU A 82 -10.21 -13.67 5.91
C GLU A 82 -11.50 -12.84 6.08
N ILE A 83 -11.85 -11.99 5.13
CA ILE A 83 -13.08 -11.19 5.21
C ILE A 83 -14.23 -11.86 4.47
N ALA A 84 -13.98 -12.38 3.26
CA ALA A 84 -15.04 -12.79 2.34
C ALA A 84 -14.95 -14.26 1.88
N GLY A 85 -13.88 -14.98 2.24
CA GLY A 85 -13.62 -16.33 1.77
C GLY A 85 -13.20 -16.41 0.30
N SER A 86 -12.92 -17.63 -0.16
CA SER A 86 -12.36 -17.89 -1.50
C SER A 86 -13.35 -17.65 -2.65
N ARG A 87 -14.66 -17.77 -2.40
CA ARG A 87 -15.72 -17.72 -3.43
C ARG A 87 -15.85 -16.35 -4.10
N SER A 88 -15.60 -15.26 -3.35
CA SER A 88 -15.70 -13.87 -3.85
C SER A 88 -14.35 -13.17 -4.01
N LEU A 89 -13.23 -13.89 -3.81
CA LEU A 89 -11.89 -13.30 -3.86
C LEU A 89 -11.62 -12.61 -5.20
N GLY A 90 -11.89 -13.29 -6.32
CA GLY A 90 -11.64 -12.75 -7.66
C GLY A 90 -12.40 -11.44 -7.92
N THR A 91 -13.67 -11.38 -7.51
CA THR A 91 -14.51 -10.18 -7.67
C THR A 91 -14.02 -9.02 -6.80
N LEU A 92 -13.72 -9.27 -5.52
CA LEU A 92 -13.23 -8.24 -4.59
C LEU A 92 -11.85 -7.73 -4.99
N PHE A 93 -10.95 -8.64 -5.36
CA PHE A 93 -9.61 -8.30 -5.82
C PHE A 93 -9.66 -7.49 -7.11
N GLY A 94 -10.53 -7.87 -8.05
CA GLY A 94 -10.77 -7.11 -9.28
C GLY A 94 -11.30 -5.71 -9.02
N LEU A 95 -12.26 -5.55 -8.10
CA LEU A 95 -12.79 -4.25 -7.70
C LEU A 95 -11.71 -3.37 -7.06
N LEU A 96 -10.88 -3.93 -6.17
CA LEU A 96 -9.76 -3.22 -5.57
C LEU A 96 -8.75 -2.76 -6.62
N PHE A 97 -8.39 -3.64 -7.56
CA PHE A 97 -7.50 -3.29 -8.67
C PHE A 97 -8.08 -2.19 -9.57
N PHE A 98 -9.39 -2.23 -9.80
CA PHE A 98 -10.08 -1.20 -10.57
C PHE A 98 -9.98 0.17 -9.89
N VAL A 99 -10.31 0.25 -8.59
CA VAL A 99 -10.16 1.48 -7.80
C VAL A 99 -8.71 1.95 -7.75
N GLN A 100 -7.76 1.02 -7.57
CA GLN A 100 -6.33 1.32 -7.59
C GLN A 100 -5.87 1.91 -8.93
N THR A 101 -6.39 1.41 -10.04
CA THR A 101 -6.06 1.90 -11.39
C THR A 101 -6.59 3.31 -11.61
N ILE A 102 -7.82 3.59 -11.16
CA ILE A 102 -8.40 4.94 -11.19
C ILE A 102 -7.54 5.89 -10.35
N GLY A 103 -7.16 5.49 -9.13
CA GLY A 103 -6.29 6.28 -8.26
C GLY A 103 -4.93 6.56 -8.90
N ALA A 104 -4.34 5.56 -9.57
CA ALA A 104 -3.06 5.70 -10.27
C ALA A 104 -3.15 6.65 -11.48
N ALA A 105 -4.29 6.70 -12.17
CA ALA A 105 -4.52 7.61 -13.29
C ALA A 105 -4.76 9.06 -12.82
N ILE A 106 -5.57 9.23 -11.77
CA ILE A 106 -5.99 10.56 -11.29
C ILE A 106 -4.92 11.21 -10.40
N GLY A 107 -4.15 10.42 -9.63
CA GLY A 107 -3.18 10.91 -8.65
C GLY A 107 -2.18 11.93 -9.22
N PRO A 108 -1.45 11.62 -10.31
CA PRO A 108 -0.50 12.56 -10.92
C PRO A 108 -1.15 13.85 -11.42
N ILE A 109 -2.39 13.78 -11.91
CA ILE A 109 -3.14 14.94 -12.40
C ILE A 109 -3.45 15.89 -11.23
N ILE A 110 -3.96 15.36 -10.13
CA ILE A 110 -4.26 16.16 -8.93
C ILE A 110 -2.98 16.79 -8.38
N VAL A 111 -1.91 16.00 -8.22
CA VAL A 111 -0.64 16.50 -7.66
C VAL A 111 -0.01 17.55 -8.57
N GLY A 112 -0.07 17.35 -9.89
CA GLY A 112 0.40 18.34 -10.88
C GLY A 112 -0.40 19.64 -10.81
N TRP A 113 -1.73 19.55 -10.76
CA TRP A 113 -2.58 20.73 -10.64
C TRP A 113 -2.36 21.50 -9.33
N VAL A 114 -2.16 20.78 -8.22
CA VAL A 114 -1.78 21.39 -6.93
C VAL A 114 -0.44 22.10 -7.05
N PHE A 115 0.53 21.52 -7.76
CA PHE A 115 1.82 22.15 -8.02
C PHE A 115 1.66 23.42 -8.86
N ASP A 116 0.83 23.41 -9.91
CA ASP A 116 0.60 24.58 -10.76
C ASP A 116 0.04 25.78 -9.99
N ILE A 117 -0.81 25.53 -8.99
CA ILE A 117 -1.42 26.59 -8.15
C ILE A 117 -0.47 27.06 -7.04
N THR A 118 0.23 26.14 -6.38
CA THR A 118 1.01 26.43 -5.17
C THR A 118 2.49 26.70 -5.43
N GLY A 119 3.00 26.28 -6.59
CA GLY A 119 4.42 26.27 -6.91
C GLY A 119 5.25 25.29 -6.07
N SER A 120 4.63 24.39 -5.31
CA SER A 120 5.30 23.52 -4.33
C SER A 120 4.74 22.10 -4.30
N TYR A 121 5.62 21.11 -4.19
CA TYR A 121 5.22 19.70 -4.04
C TYR A 121 4.84 19.32 -2.61
N ILE A 122 5.10 20.19 -1.62
CA ILE A 122 4.82 19.90 -0.21
C ILE A 122 3.32 19.60 0.00
N ALA A 123 2.44 20.37 -0.65
CA ALA A 123 1.01 20.14 -0.58
C ALA A 123 0.60 18.78 -1.18
N GLY A 124 1.20 18.40 -2.31
CA GLY A 124 0.98 17.10 -2.94
C GLY A 124 1.45 15.93 -2.07
N TYR A 125 2.67 16.02 -1.53
CA TYR A 125 3.20 15.01 -0.60
C TYR A 125 2.36 14.89 0.68
N THR A 126 1.91 16.01 1.23
CA THR A 126 1.06 16.02 2.43
C THR A 126 -0.28 15.35 2.16
N LEU A 127 -0.90 15.63 1.01
CA LEU A 127 -2.15 14.98 0.59
C LEU A 127 -1.96 13.46 0.43
N SER A 128 -0.89 13.02 -0.24
CA SER A 128 -0.58 11.60 -0.39
C SER A 128 -0.33 10.92 0.95
N ALA A 129 0.42 11.55 1.86
CA ALA A 129 0.66 11.03 3.20
C ALA A 129 -0.65 10.87 4.01
N ALA A 130 -1.56 11.84 3.91
CA ALA A 130 -2.87 11.77 4.56
C ALA A 130 -3.71 10.59 4.05
N ILE A 131 -3.67 10.31 2.74
CA ILE A 131 -4.38 9.16 2.14
C ILE A 131 -3.81 7.84 2.65
N PHE A 132 -2.48 7.67 2.68
CA PHE A 132 -1.84 6.47 3.22
C PHE A 132 -2.15 6.28 4.71
N PHE A 133 -2.14 7.36 5.49
CA PHE A 133 -2.50 7.30 6.90
C PHE A 133 -3.98 6.93 7.10
N GLY A 134 -4.88 7.50 6.30
CA GLY A 134 -6.30 7.14 6.30
C GLY A 134 -6.55 5.68 5.92
N ALA A 135 -5.77 5.14 4.98
CA ALA A 135 -5.80 3.72 4.63
C ALA A 135 -5.33 2.83 5.80
N ALA A 136 -4.25 3.22 6.49
CA ALA A 136 -3.78 2.50 7.68
C ALA A 136 -4.85 2.44 8.78
N VAL A 137 -5.53 3.56 9.06
CA VAL A 137 -6.63 3.63 10.03
C VAL A 137 -7.82 2.77 9.58
N SER A 138 -8.20 2.84 8.31
CA SER A 138 -9.31 2.06 7.76
C SER A 138 -9.08 0.55 7.91
N ILE A 139 -7.86 0.06 7.70
CA ILE A 139 -7.52 -1.36 7.85
C ILE A 139 -7.63 -1.81 9.30
N LEU A 140 -7.23 -0.98 10.26
CA LEU A 140 -7.38 -1.31 11.68
C LEU A 140 -8.87 -1.38 12.10
N GLY A 141 -9.75 -0.68 11.40
CA GLY A 141 -11.20 -0.75 11.59
C GLY A 141 -11.87 -1.96 10.90
N CYS A 142 -11.20 -2.63 9.97
CA CYS A 142 -11.69 -3.86 9.38
C CYS A 142 -11.53 -5.01 10.39
N SER A 143 -12.65 -5.47 10.95
CA SER A 143 -12.71 -6.71 11.73
C SER A 143 -12.91 -7.91 10.81
N GLU A 144 -12.24 -9.02 11.12
CA GLU A 144 -12.47 -10.33 10.49
C GLU A 144 -13.93 -10.76 10.67
N VAL A 145 -14.64 -11.00 9.55
CA VAL A 145 -16.04 -11.46 9.57
C VAL A 145 -16.17 -12.93 9.15
N TYR A 146 -15.19 -13.47 8.41
CA TYR A 146 -15.27 -14.84 7.92
C TYR A 146 -14.96 -15.86 9.02
N ASN A 147 -15.98 -16.60 9.43
CA ASN A 147 -15.81 -17.74 10.32
C ASN A 147 -15.66 -19.04 9.50
N PRO A 148 -14.46 -19.67 9.46
CA PRO A 148 -14.26 -20.92 8.72
C PRO A 148 -15.09 -22.08 9.29
N ALA A 149 -15.52 -22.01 10.56
CA ALA A 149 -16.37 -23.04 11.17
C ALA A 149 -17.76 -23.13 10.52
N THR A 150 -18.29 -22.04 9.97
CA THR A 150 -19.56 -22.04 9.22
C THR A 150 -19.39 -22.43 7.75
N ALA A 151 -18.21 -22.22 7.17
CA ALA A 151 -17.97 -22.52 5.75
C ALA A 151 -17.88 -24.02 5.46
N GLY A 152 -17.30 -24.80 6.39
CA GLY A 152 -17.25 -26.27 6.28
C GLY A 152 -18.63 -26.94 6.40
N VAL A 153 -19.57 -26.31 7.12
CA VAL A 153 -20.95 -26.82 7.27
C VAL A 153 -21.76 -26.64 5.98
N ILE A 154 -21.55 -25.54 5.27
CA ILE A 154 -22.27 -25.24 4.00
C ILE A 154 -21.70 -26.09 2.85
N ALA A 155 -20.38 -26.32 2.83
CA ALA A 155 -19.73 -27.17 1.83
C ALA A 155 -20.01 -28.67 2.02
N ALA A 156 -20.44 -29.09 3.21
CA ALA A 156 -20.85 -30.47 3.48
C ALA A 156 -22.35 -30.72 3.28
N SER A 157 -23.13 -29.66 3.00
CA SER A 157 -24.58 -29.73 2.75
C SER A 157 -24.97 -29.61 1.27
N ASP A 158 -24.01 -29.37 0.38
CA ASP A 158 -24.14 -29.38 -1.10
C ASP A 158 -23.56 -30.69 -1.68
#